data_AF-A0A498DIQ1-F1
#
_entry.id   AF-A0A498DIQ1-F1
#
_cell.length_a   1.000
_cell.length_b   1.000
_cell.length_c   1.000
_cell.angle_alpha   90.00
_cell.angle_beta   90.00
_cell.angle_gamma   90.00
#
_symmetry.space_group_name_H-M   'P 1'
#
loop_
_entity.id
_entity.type
_entity.pdbx_description
1 polymer ?
#
loop_
_entity_poly.entity_id
_entity_poly.type
_entity_poly.pdbx_seq_one_letter_code
_entity_poly.pdbx_strand_id
1 'polypeptide(L)'
;MKKISAILTLSLLIFAFGACSNFKPNTVSVAELTERENAIFSTTSEKSFVFDFKIDREYEEVSVWIEKYELGELVDDKLVHLTTEVEQNGSIIFTVPRTNNLKQNNFNIGVSSSGGTSSISGFDSDSTGLAEMSSVWGSFQEMITIEGGEVVLADICYSNENVMSTLSMSFYEDVESNMSELEEYNVAYLLKAEFIN
;
A
#
# COMPACT_ATOMS: atom_id res chain seq x y z
N MET A 1 -17.85 47.20 -40.84
CA MET A 1 -17.07 47.14 -39.58
C MET A 1 -17.67 46.19 -38.53
N LYS A 2 -18.99 46.17 -38.28
CA LYS A 2 -19.63 45.26 -37.30
C LYS A 2 -19.46 43.75 -37.59
N LYS A 3 -19.41 43.34 -38.87
CA LYS A 3 -19.24 41.94 -39.26
C LYS A 3 -17.82 41.39 -39.08
N ILE A 4 -16.80 42.25 -39.06
CA ILE A 4 -15.39 41.85 -38.87
C ILE A 4 -15.10 41.67 -37.37
N SER A 5 -15.73 42.48 -36.50
CA SER A 5 -15.58 42.40 -35.04
C SER A 5 -16.19 41.13 -34.42
N ALA A 6 -17.20 40.54 -35.07
CA ALA A 6 -17.83 39.29 -34.61
C ALA A 6 -17.00 38.04 -34.94
N ILE A 7 -16.18 38.09 -36.00
CA ILE A 7 -15.32 36.98 -36.41
C ILE A 7 -14.08 36.89 -35.49
N LEU A 8 -13.53 38.04 -35.08
CA LEU A 8 -12.38 38.11 -34.16
C LEU A 8 -12.71 37.62 -32.73
N THR A 9 -13.95 37.84 -32.27
CA THR A 9 -14.39 37.38 -30.95
C THR A 9 -14.69 35.88 -30.94
N LEU A 10 -15.14 35.32 -32.06
CA LEU A 10 -15.36 33.87 -32.20
C LEU A 10 -14.05 33.08 -32.32
N SER A 11 -13.01 33.65 -32.96
CA SER A 11 -11.68 33.02 -33.03
C SER A 11 -10.92 33.03 -31.70
N LEU A 12 -11.19 33.99 -30.81
CA LEU A 12 -10.54 34.06 -29.50
C LEU A 12 -11.12 33.05 -28.49
N LEU A 13 -12.37 32.63 -28.68
CA LEU A 13 -13.06 31.68 -27.80
C LEU A 13 -12.60 30.23 -28.01
N ILE A 14 -12.08 29.90 -29.20
CA ILE A 14 -11.65 28.54 -29.55
C ILE A 14 -10.28 28.19 -28.93
N PHE A 15 -9.47 29.18 -28.55
CA PHE A 15 -8.17 28.96 -27.92
C PHE A 15 -8.22 28.75 -26.39
N ALA A 16 -9.39 28.88 -25.76
CA ALA A 16 -9.51 28.76 -24.30
C ALA A 16 -9.65 27.31 -23.78
N PHE A 17 -9.77 26.30 -24.65
CA PHE A 17 -10.00 24.90 -24.24
C PHE A 17 -8.81 23.95 -24.50
N GLY A 18 -7.61 24.49 -24.76
CA GLY A 18 -6.44 23.70 -25.16
C GLY A 18 -5.45 23.34 -24.04
N ALA A 19 -5.80 23.51 -22.77
CA ALA A 19 -4.95 23.10 -21.65
C ALA A 19 -5.48 21.81 -21.02
N CYS A 20 -5.40 20.69 -21.75
CA CYS A 20 -5.30 19.39 -21.08
C CYS A 20 -3.97 19.41 -20.33
N SER A 21 -4.01 19.75 -19.05
CA SER A 21 -2.92 19.38 -18.15
C SER A 21 -2.74 17.87 -18.28
N ASN A 22 -1.54 17.45 -18.70
CA ASN A 22 -1.13 16.06 -18.62
C ASN A 22 -1.01 15.71 -17.13
N PHE A 23 -2.15 15.52 -16.46
CA PHE A 23 -2.21 15.07 -15.09
C PHE A 23 -1.75 13.63 -15.10
N LYS A 24 -0.52 13.39 -14.65
CA LYS A 24 -0.10 12.03 -14.33
C LYS A 24 -0.74 11.72 -12.99
N PRO A 25 -1.58 10.68 -12.91
CA PRO A 25 -2.15 10.30 -11.63
C PRO A 25 -1.03 9.97 -10.65
N ASN A 26 -1.28 10.27 -9.39
CA ASN A 26 -0.47 9.76 -8.29
C ASN A 26 -0.78 8.28 -8.13
N THR A 27 0.24 7.45 -8.00
CA THR A 27 0.09 5.99 -8.09
C THR A 27 0.97 5.27 -7.10
N VAL A 28 0.49 4.13 -6.61
CA VAL A 28 1.31 3.08 -5.99
C VAL A 28 1.23 1.83 -6.85
N SER A 29 2.35 1.18 -7.12
CA SER A 29 2.43 -0.06 -7.92
C SER A 29 3.30 -1.10 -7.24
N VAL A 30 3.03 -2.38 -7.45
CA VAL A 30 3.96 -3.45 -7.01
C VAL A 30 5.30 -3.26 -7.74
N ALA A 31 6.40 -3.26 -7.00
CA ALA A 31 7.73 -3.04 -7.57
C ALA A 31 8.23 -4.28 -8.33
N GLU A 32 8.85 -4.06 -9.50
CA GLU A 32 9.52 -5.11 -10.25
C GLU A 32 10.93 -5.32 -9.68
N LEU A 33 11.07 -6.37 -8.85
CA LEU A 33 12.34 -6.66 -8.18
C LEU A 33 13.37 -7.29 -9.13
N THR A 34 14.60 -6.81 -9.03
CA THR A 34 15.76 -7.43 -9.70
C THR A 34 16.07 -8.80 -9.11
N GLU A 35 16.84 -9.63 -9.83
CA GLU A 35 17.33 -10.92 -9.31
C GLU A 35 18.09 -10.76 -7.99
N ARG A 36 18.85 -9.67 -7.85
CA ARG A 36 19.62 -9.37 -6.64
C ARG A 36 18.72 -9.04 -5.46
N GLU A 37 17.68 -8.23 -5.66
CA GLU A 37 16.71 -7.89 -4.61
C GLU A 37 15.92 -9.13 -4.19
N ASN A 38 15.47 -9.93 -5.15
CA ASN A 38 14.81 -11.22 -4.89
C ASN A 38 15.70 -12.17 -4.07
N ALA A 39 17.00 -12.24 -4.37
CA ALA A 39 17.95 -13.04 -3.58
C ALA A 39 18.11 -12.52 -2.14
N ILE A 40 18.11 -11.20 -1.94
CA ILE A 40 18.16 -10.60 -0.60
C ILE A 40 16.88 -10.92 0.18
N PHE A 41 15.70 -10.69 -0.37
CA PHE A 41 14.45 -10.92 0.33
C PHE A 41 14.19 -12.40 0.62
N SER A 42 14.46 -13.29 -0.34
CA SER A 42 14.26 -14.74 -0.15
C SER A 42 15.14 -15.37 0.93
N THR A 43 16.27 -14.73 1.29
CA THR A 43 17.20 -15.22 2.31
C THR A 43 17.00 -14.56 3.67
N THR A 44 16.48 -13.33 3.71
CA THR A 44 16.34 -12.53 4.94
C THR A 44 14.92 -12.50 5.49
N SER A 45 13.92 -12.66 4.61
CA SER A 45 12.51 -12.47 4.93
C SER A 45 11.72 -13.74 4.63
N GLU A 46 10.69 -13.97 5.43
CA GLU A 46 9.68 -14.99 5.16
C GLU A 46 8.66 -14.44 4.17
N LYS A 47 8.23 -13.20 4.40
CA LYS A 47 7.30 -12.45 3.55
C LYS A 47 7.91 -11.09 3.25
N SER A 48 7.80 -10.64 2.01
CA SER A 48 8.33 -9.34 1.58
C SER A 48 7.44 -8.73 0.51
N PHE A 49 7.11 -7.46 0.67
CA PHE A 49 6.36 -6.66 -0.28
C PHE A 49 7.12 -5.37 -0.54
N VAL A 50 7.20 -4.98 -1.81
CA VAL A 50 7.83 -3.73 -2.22
C VAL A 50 6.90 -3.04 -3.19
N PHE A 51 6.63 -1.78 -2.91
CA PHE A 51 5.73 -0.94 -3.69
C PHE A 51 6.47 0.31 -4.10
N ASP A 52 6.40 0.66 -5.38
CA ASP A 52 6.87 1.94 -5.87
C ASP A 52 5.72 2.94 -5.87
N PHE A 53 5.97 4.15 -5.40
CA PHE A 53 5.02 5.24 -5.48
C PHE A 53 5.55 6.37 -6.35
N LYS A 54 4.61 7.03 -7.02
CA LYS A 54 4.81 8.26 -7.80
C LYS A 54 3.74 9.24 -7.38
N ILE A 55 4.16 10.32 -6.76
CA ILE A 55 3.30 11.37 -6.22
C ILE A 55 3.73 12.71 -6.80
N ASP A 56 2.81 13.67 -6.83
CA ASP A 56 3.10 15.05 -7.19
C ASP A 56 3.79 15.77 -6.01
N ARG A 57 3.86 17.09 -6.08
CA ARG A 57 4.51 17.91 -5.05
C ARG A 57 3.57 18.34 -3.93
N GLU A 58 2.28 18.01 -4.03
CA GLU A 58 1.29 18.38 -3.03
C GLU A 58 1.39 17.44 -1.82
N TYR A 59 1.80 16.19 -2.04
CA TYR A 59 2.08 15.23 -0.98
C TYR A 59 3.51 15.39 -0.44
N GLU A 60 3.63 15.72 0.85
CA GLU A 60 4.91 15.93 1.54
C GLU A 60 5.27 14.76 2.47
N GLU A 61 4.27 13.98 2.91
CA GLU A 61 4.47 12.85 3.82
C GLU A 61 3.75 11.58 3.35
N VAL A 62 4.22 10.44 3.83
CA VAL A 62 3.48 9.17 3.80
C VAL A 62 3.41 8.59 5.19
N SER A 63 2.21 8.15 5.56
CA SER A 63 1.94 7.33 6.73
C SER A 63 1.75 5.89 6.27
N VAL A 64 2.46 4.95 6.89
CA VAL A 64 2.36 3.50 6.59
C VAL A 64 2.18 2.76 7.90
N TRP A 65 1.16 1.91 7.99
CA TRP A 65 0.87 1.16 9.21
C TRP A 65 0.33 -0.24 8.94
N ILE A 66 0.24 -1.02 10.01
CA ILE A 66 -0.36 -2.35 10.01
C ILE A 66 -1.59 -2.32 10.90
N GLU A 67 -2.73 -2.69 10.33
CA GLU A 67 -3.92 -3.04 11.09
C GLU A 67 -3.96 -4.53 11.34
N LYS A 68 -4.46 -4.92 12.52
CA LYS A 68 -4.70 -6.32 12.89
C LYS A 68 -6.20 -6.54 13.07
N TYR A 69 -6.68 -7.58 12.43
CA TYR A 69 -8.05 -8.07 12.52
C TYR A 69 -8.05 -9.48 13.12
N GLU A 70 -9.03 -9.77 13.96
CA GLU A 70 -9.32 -11.10 14.49
C GLU A 70 -10.76 -11.48 14.17
N LEU A 71 -10.94 -12.56 13.42
CA LEU A 71 -12.27 -13.01 12.95
C LEU A 71 -13.07 -11.88 12.26
N GLY A 72 -12.39 -11.05 11.47
CA GLY A 72 -12.98 -9.90 10.77
C GLY A 72 -13.11 -8.61 11.59
N GLU A 73 -12.86 -8.64 12.90
CA GLU A 73 -12.98 -7.46 13.78
C GLU A 73 -11.63 -6.77 13.95
N LEU A 74 -11.61 -5.44 13.83
CA LEU A 74 -10.40 -4.63 14.05
C LEU A 74 -10.02 -4.65 15.54
N VAL A 75 -8.83 -5.16 15.85
CA VAL A 75 -8.32 -5.26 17.24
C VAL A 75 -7.12 -4.35 17.52
N ASP A 76 -6.37 -3.98 16.48
CA ASP A 76 -5.29 -2.99 16.57
C ASP A 76 -5.24 -2.19 15.26
N ASP A 77 -5.41 -0.88 15.35
CA ASP A 77 -5.45 0.01 14.19
C ASP A 77 -4.06 0.52 13.78
N LYS A 78 -3.03 0.37 14.62
CA LYS A 78 -1.68 0.94 14.40
C LYS A 78 -0.58 0.11 15.06
N LEU A 79 -0.59 -1.21 14.85
CA LEU A 79 0.33 -2.15 15.49
C LEU A 79 1.81 -1.78 15.25
N VAL A 80 2.12 -1.39 14.01
CA VAL A 80 3.41 -0.81 13.62
C VAL A 80 3.12 0.36 12.69
N HIS A 81 3.66 1.54 12.99
CA HIS A 81 3.32 2.77 12.27
C HIS A 81 4.57 3.64 12.03
N LEU A 82 4.71 4.11 10.79
CA LEU A 82 5.74 5.04 10.35
C LEU A 82 5.09 6.18 9.57
N THR A 83 5.32 7.42 10.00
CA THR A 83 5.09 8.62 9.19
C THR A 83 6.43 9.25 8.87
N THR A 84 6.66 9.60 7.61
CA THR A 84 7.91 10.23 7.17
C THR A 84 7.68 11.13 5.97
N GLU A 85 8.54 12.14 5.84
CA GLU A 85 8.63 12.97 4.65
C GLU A 85 9.00 12.12 3.42
N VAL A 86 8.41 12.46 2.28
CA VAL A 86 8.66 11.82 0.98
C VAL A 86 8.78 12.86 -0.13
N GLU A 87 9.49 12.49 -1.19
CA GLU A 87 9.53 13.23 -2.44
C GLU A 87 8.77 12.48 -3.54
N GLN A 88 8.68 13.05 -4.74
CA GLN A 88 7.77 12.61 -5.82
C GLN A 88 7.88 11.13 -6.22
N ASN A 89 9.00 10.46 -5.96
CA ASN A 89 9.16 9.04 -6.25
C ASN A 89 9.87 8.35 -5.09
N GLY A 90 9.43 7.14 -4.80
CA GLY A 90 10.05 6.32 -3.78
C GLY A 90 9.45 4.93 -3.73
N SER A 91 9.81 4.21 -2.67
CA SER A 91 9.31 2.86 -2.43
C SER A 91 8.93 2.66 -0.97
N ILE A 92 7.87 1.89 -0.76
CA ILE A 92 7.46 1.34 0.53
C ILE A 92 7.88 -0.13 0.55
N ILE A 93 8.61 -0.53 1.58
CA ILE A 93 9.12 -1.89 1.78
C ILE A 93 8.51 -2.43 3.07
N PHE A 94 7.87 -3.58 2.98
CA PHE A 94 7.34 -4.29 4.13
C PHE A 94 7.93 -5.69 4.17
N THR A 95 8.45 -6.11 5.34
CA THR A 95 8.99 -7.45 5.51
C THR A 95 8.57 -8.08 6.83
N VAL A 96 8.31 -9.38 6.78
CA VAL A 96 8.30 -10.28 7.94
C VAL A 96 9.63 -11.03 7.92
N PRO A 97 10.57 -10.75 8.83
CA PRO A 97 11.89 -11.35 8.81
C PRO A 97 11.81 -12.84 9.16
N ARG A 98 12.72 -13.65 8.59
CA ARG A 98 12.87 -15.03 9.05
C ARG A 98 13.41 -15.01 10.47
N THR A 99 12.60 -15.44 11.43
CA THR A 99 13.00 -15.52 12.84
C THR A 99 12.94 -16.96 13.34
N ASN A 100 13.91 -17.34 14.17
CA ASN A 100 13.85 -18.61 14.91
C ASN A 100 12.93 -18.50 16.14
N ASN A 101 12.47 -17.29 16.49
CA ASN A 101 11.57 -17.05 17.60
C ASN A 101 10.11 -17.13 17.11
N LEU A 102 9.54 -18.33 17.15
CA LEU A 102 8.18 -18.66 16.70
C LEU A 102 7.05 -18.00 17.51
N LYS A 103 7.38 -17.20 18.53
CA LYS A 103 6.38 -16.65 19.45
C LYS A 103 5.81 -15.29 19.02
N GLN A 104 6.51 -14.57 18.14
CA GLN A 104 6.18 -13.19 17.80
C GLN A 104 6.34 -12.94 16.30
N ASN A 105 5.28 -12.45 15.66
CA ASN A 105 5.37 -11.90 14.31
C ASN A 105 6.06 -10.54 14.39
N ASN A 106 7.28 -10.48 13.87
CA ASN A 106 8.00 -9.22 13.71
C ASN A 106 7.69 -8.61 12.34
N PHE A 107 7.64 -7.31 12.30
CA PHE A 107 7.35 -6.54 11.10
C PHE A 107 8.38 -5.44 10.93
N ASN A 108 8.84 -5.22 9.70
CA ASN A 108 9.64 -4.06 9.35
C ASN A 108 8.93 -3.28 8.26
N ILE A 109 8.80 -1.97 8.45
CA ILE A 109 8.33 -1.02 7.45
C ILE A 109 9.49 -0.09 7.12
N GLY A 110 9.80 0.04 5.83
CA GLY A 110 10.76 1.00 5.30
C GLY A 110 10.10 1.87 4.25
N VAL A 111 10.41 3.16 4.27
CA VAL A 111 10.01 4.11 3.24
C VAL A 111 11.28 4.79 2.74
N SER A 112 11.49 4.76 1.43
CA SER A 112 12.67 5.34 0.79
C SER A 112 12.23 6.27 -0.33
N SER A 113 12.75 7.49 -0.36
CA SER A 113 12.57 8.44 -1.46
C SER A 113 13.88 9.19 -1.71
N SER A 114 13.92 10.13 -2.66
CA SER A 114 15.10 10.97 -2.87
C SER A 114 15.49 11.83 -1.66
N GLY A 115 14.55 12.12 -0.76
CA GLY A 115 14.79 12.85 0.49
C GLY A 115 15.49 12.01 1.57
N GLY A 116 15.48 10.68 1.46
CA GLY A 116 16.12 9.78 2.42
C GLY A 116 15.37 8.47 2.62
N THR A 117 15.80 7.70 3.62
CA THR A 117 15.17 6.44 4.00
C THR A 117 14.84 6.47 5.49
N SER A 118 13.59 6.16 5.83
CA SER A 118 13.09 5.97 7.19
C SER A 118 12.62 4.54 7.37
N SER A 119 12.76 3.99 8.57
CA SER A 119 12.30 2.63 8.85
C SER A 119 11.90 2.47 10.30
N ILE A 120 10.96 1.55 10.55
CA ILE A 120 10.56 1.12 11.87
C ILE A 120 10.42 -0.40 11.89
N SER A 121 10.68 -0.98 13.05
CA SER A 121 10.40 -2.38 13.34
C SER A 121 9.45 -2.46 14.53
N GLY A 122 8.51 -3.39 14.47
CA GLY A 122 7.60 -3.68 15.57
C GLY A 122 7.22 -5.16 15.58
N PHE A 123 6.39 -5.56 16.52
CA PHE A 123 5.94 -6.94 16.64
C PHE A 123 4.54 -7.01 17.25
N ASP A 124 3.81 -8.06 16.90
CA ASP A 124 2.56 -8.40 17.58
C ASP A 124 2.87 -9.13 18.90
N SER A 125 2.50 -8.53 20.03
CA SER A 125 2.67 -9.18 21.34
C SER A 125 1.71 -10.34 21.57
N ASP A 126 0.59 -10.37 20.85
CA ASP A 126 -0.50 -11.33 20.99
C ASP A 126 -0.52 -12.37 19.87
N SER A 127 0.52 -12.47 19.04
CA SER A 127 0.63 -13.45 17.94
C SER A 127 0.91 -14.90 18.38
N THR A 128 0.59 -15.26 19.62
CA THR A 128 0.88 -16.61 20.13
C THR A 128 0.04 -17.64 19.35
N GLY A 129 0.72 -18.64 18.76
CA GLY A 129 0.06 -19.72 18.01
C GLY A 129 -0.04 -19.49 16.50
N LEU A 130 0.25 -18.28 16.00
CA LEU A 130 0.23 -18.02 14.55
C LEU A 130 1.23 -18.86 13.75
N ALA A 131 2.37 -19.20 14.35
CA ALA A 131 3.37 -20.06 13.73
C ALA A 131 2.89 -21.51 13.52
N GLU A 132 1.81 -21.92 14.19
CA GLU A 132 1.18 -23.25 14.02
C GLU A 132 0.03 -23.21 13.00
N MET A 133 -0.40 -22.01 12.60
CA MET A 133 -1.47 -21.81 11.62
C MET A 133 -0.94 -21.83 10.19
N SER A 134 -1.82 -22.15 9.25
CA SER A 134 -1.56 -21.92 7.83
C SER A 134 -1.61 -20.43 7.54
N SER A 135 -0.81 -19.94 6.60
CA SER A 135 -0.86 -18.54 6.17
C SER A 135 -0.85 -18.39 4.66
N VAL A 136 -1.59 -17.39 4.19
CA VAL A 136 -1.58 -16.86 2.83
C VAL A 136 -1.26 -15.38 2.90
N TRP A 137 -0.73 -14.83 1.83
CA TRP A 137 -0.39 -13.42 1.77
C TRP A 137 -0.47 -12.93 0.33
N GLY A 138 -0.82 -11.67 0.17
CA GLY A 138 -1.13 -11.09 -1.13
C GLY A 138 -0.95 -9.58 -1.14
N SER A 139 -1.05 -9.02 -2.34
CA SER A 139 -1.13 -7.59 -2.59
C SER A 139 -2.07 -7.36 -3.76
N PHE A 140 -2.43 -6.11 -4.01
CA PHE A 140 -3.00 -5.72 -5.29
C PHE A 140 -2.04 -6.09 -6.44
N GLN A 141 -2.56 -6.26 -7.68
CA GLN A 141 -1.77 -6.85 -8.77
C GLN A 141 -1.00 -5.85 -9.63
N GLU A 142 -1.57 -4.69 -9.94
CA GLU A 142 -0.96 -3.76 -10.90
C GLU A 142 -0.62 -2.43 -10.24
N MET A 143 -1.65 -1.63 -9.99
CA MET A 143 -1.48 -0.24 -9.61
C MET A 143 -2.75 0.26 -8.93
N ILE A 144 -2.58 1.08 -7.91
CA ILE A 144 -3.64 1.84 -7.26
C ILE A 144 -3.41 3.32 -7.60
N THR A 145 -4.49 4.02 -7.96
CA THR A 145 -4.47 5.49 -8.09
C THR A 145 -4.70 6.10 -6.71
N ILE A 146 -3.86 7.06 -6.33
CA ILE A 146 -3.99 7.80 -5.07
C ILE A 146 -4.98 8.95 -5.30
N GLU A 147 -6.22 8.76 -4.86
CA GLU A 147 -7.30 9.76 -4.93
C GLU A 147 -7.51 10.52 -3.61
N GLY A 148 -6.58 10.34 -2.66
CA GLY A 148 -6.69 10.81 -1.28
C GLY A 148 -7.24 9.71 -0.36
N GLY A 149 -6.84 9.77 0.91
CA GLY A 149 -7.22 8.77 1.92
C GLY A 149 -6.33 7.52 1.91
N GLU A 150 -6.83 6.48 2.58
CA GLU A 150 -6.08 5.27 2.90
C GLU A 150 -6.14 4.25 1.77
N VAL A 151 -5.04 3.54 1.53
CA VAL A 151 -4.96 2.43 0.58
C VAL A 151 -4.45 1.18 1.28
N VAL A 152 -5.05 0.02 0.98
CA VAL A 152 -4.51 -1.28 1.42
C VAL A 152 -3.51 -1.77 0.38
N LEU A 153 -2.27 -1.98 0.82
CA LEU A 153 -1.16 -2.38 -0.03
C LEU A 153 -0.97 -3.90 -0.07
N ALA A 154 -1.10 -4.56 1.07
CA ALA A 154 -0.87 -5.99 1.22
C ALA A 154 -1.69 -6.60 2.35
N ASP A 155 -1.84 -7.92 2.30
CA ASP A 155 -2.44 -8.73 3.35
C ASP A 155 -1.52 -9.88 3.78
N ILE A 156 -1.61 -10.26 5.05
CA ILE A 156 -1.15 -11.54 5.56
C ILE A 156 -2.26 -12.13 6.41
N CYS A 157 -2.80 -13.27 5.97
CA CYS A 157 -3.93 -13.91 6.62
C CYS A 157 -3.52 -15.28 7.18
N TYR A 158 -3.98 -15.58 8.40
CA TYR A 158 -3.70 -16.81 9.14
C TYR A 158 -4.99 -17.54 9.48
N SER A 159 -5.01 -18.86 9.30
CA SER A 159 -6.15 -19.70 9.66
C SER A 159 -5.71 -21.08 10.17
N ASN A 160 -6.51 -21.61 11.09
CA ASN A 160 -6.44 -23.00 11.54
C ASN A 160 -7.03 -23.99 10.51
N GLU A 161 -7.73 -23.48 9.49
CA GLU A 161 -8.28 -24.29 8.41
C GLU A 161 -7.19 -24.73 7.43
N ASN A 162 -7.38 -25.91 6.83
CA ASN A 162 -6.39 -26.51 5.93
C ASN A 162 -6.44 -25.99 4.49
N VAL A 163 -7.51 -25.28 4.11
CA VAL A 163 -7.70 -24.72 2.77
C VAL A 163 -7.97 -23.23 2.93
N MET A 164 -7.10 -22.42 2.34
CA MET A 164 -7.17 -20.97 2.39
C MET A 164 -7.06 -20.41 0.97
N SER A 165 -7.93 -19.48 0.62
CA SER A 165 -7.75 -18.57 -0.51
C SER A 165 -6.98 -17.33 -0.05
N THR A 166 -6.27 -16.66 -0.95
CA THR A 166 -5.87 -15.26 -0.75
C THR A 166 -7.11 -14.36 -0.83
N LEU A 167 -7.03 -13.15 -0.29
CA LEU A 167 -8.07 -12.13 -0.53
C LEU A 167 -8.30 -11.93 -2.03
N SER A 168 -9.54 -11.62 -2.37
CA SER A 168 -9.95 -11.39 -3.75
C SER A 168 -9.34 -10.11 -4.32
N MET A 169 -9.29 -9.96 -5.65
CA MET A 169 -8.91 -8.68 -6.24
C MET A 169 -9.92 -7.57 -5.91
N SER A 170 -11.20 -7.92 -5.77
CA SER A 170 -12.25 -6.99 -5.37
C SER A 170 -12.04 -6.41 -3.98
N PHE A 171 -11.37 -7.15 -3.08
CA PHE A 171 -10.98 -6.61 -1.77
C PHE A 171 -10.13 -5.34 -1.90
N TYR A 172 -9.16 -5.33 -2.82
CA TYR A 172 -8.27 -4.19 -3.03
C TYR A 172 -8.93 -3.05 -3.81
N GLU A 173 -9.95 -3.33 -4.60
CA GLU A 173 -10.70 -2.34 -5.39
C GLU A 173 -11.73 -1.58 -4.54
N ASP A 174 -12.35 -2.27 -3.58
CA ASP A 174 -13.36 -1.72 -2.67
C ASP A 174 -13.26 -2.39 -1.30
N VAL A 175 -12.28 -1.96 -0.50
CA VAL A 175 -11.96 -2.53 0.82
C VAL A 175 -13.18 -2.54 1.72
N GLU A 176 -13.86 -1.41 1.86
CA GLU A 176 -15.00 -1.22 2.76
C GLU A 176 -16.15 -2.20 2.46
N SER A 177 -16.48 -2.41 1.17
CA SER A 177 -17.55 -3.33 0.79
C SER A 177 -17.16 -4.82 0.91
N ASN A 178 -15.86 -5.13 1.03
CA ASN A 178 -15.34 -6.49 1.03
C ASN A 178 -14.66 -6.89 2.35
N MET A 179 -14.78 -6.09 3.41
CA MET A 179 -14.21 -6.38 4.74
C MET A 179 -14.67 -7.74 5.31
N SER A 180 -15.83 -8.24 4.91
CA SER A 180 -16.31 -9.57 5.32
C SER A 180 -15.41 -10.73 4.89
N GLU A 181 -14.55 -10.55 3.87
CA GLU A 181 -13.54 -11.57 3.50
C GLU A 181 -12.60 -11.87 4.66
N LEU A 182 -12.35 -10.91 5.56
CA LEU A 182 -11.47 -11.09 6.71
C LEU A 182 -12.05 -12.05 7.76
N GLU A 183 -13.36 -12.29 7.76
CA GLU A 183 -14.03 -13.23 8.66
C GLU A 183 -13.64 -14.69 8.40
N GLU A 184 -13.11 -15.00 7.21
CA GLU A 184 -12.62 -16.35 6.86
C GLU A 184 -11.31 -16.72 7.60
N TYR A 185 -10.66 -15.75 8.25
CA TYR A 185 -9.36 -15.91 8.88
C TYR A 185 -9.44 -15.72 10.38
N ASN A 186 -8.60 -16.47 11.10
CA ASN A 186 -8.46 -16.28 12.53
C ASN A 186 -7.78 -14.94 12.84
N VAL A 187 -6.74 -14.61 12.07
CA VAL A 187 -6.03 -13.33 12.16
C VAL A 187 -5.70 -12.84 10.76
N ALA A 188 -5.94 -11.57 10.48
CA ALA A 188 -5.50 -10.90 9.26
C ALA A 188 -4.72 -9.62 9.60
N TYR A 189 -3.61 -9.41 8.93
CA TYR A 189 -2.85 -8.16 8.97
C TYR A 189 -3.00 -7.45 7.64
N LEU A 190 -3.40 -6.18 7.69
CA LEU A 190 -3.46 -5.32 6.50
C LEU A 190 -2.34 -4.29 6.60
N LEU A 191 -1.48 -4.23 5.59
CA LEU A 191 -0.53 -3.13 5.41
C LEU A 191 -1.24 -2.00 4.68
N LYS A 192 -1.32 -0.83 5.31
CA LYS A 192 -1.99 0.35 4.77
C LYS A 192 -1.04 1.52 4.61
N ALA A 193 -1.38 2.41 3.69
CA ALA A 193 -0.68 3.67 3.52
C ALA A 193 -1.66 4.82 3.25
N GLU A 194 -1.26 6.02 3.64
CA GLU A 194 -1.92 7.28 3.32
C GLU A 194 -0.86 8.31 2.96
N PHE A 195 -1.05 9.00 1.83
CA PHE A 195 -0.19 10.10 1.42
C PHE A 195 -0.83 11.40 1.89
N ILE A 196 -0.03 12.28 2.52
CA ILE A 196 -0.50 13.46 3.25
C ILE A 196 0.14 14.72 2.65
N ASN A 197 -0.66 15.77 2.54
CA ASN A 197 -0.27 17.11 2.08
C ASN A 197 0.19 18.02 3.22
#